data_AF-A0A554LAL8-F1
#
_entry.id   AF-A0A554LAL8-F1
#
_cell.length_a   1.000
_cell.length_b   1.000
_cell.length_c   1.000
_cell.angle_alpha   90.00
_cell.angle_beta   90.00
_cell.angle_gamma   90.00
#
_symmetry.space_group_name_H-M   'P 1'
#
loop_
_entity.id
_entity.type
_entity.pdbx_description
1 polymer ?
#
loop_
_entity_poly.entity_id
_entity_poly.type
_entity_poly.pdbx_seq_one_letter_code
_entity_poly.pdbx_strand_id
1 'polypeptide(L)'
;MYIIQYMKLNLKKIGIASLMAISPSLSLAQSGIQTPPEPAVKNVQDVIRIIETLINYLFTGLILLATVMTLYAAYLYLTAGGSEENINKAKSVIIFAAVGVAVALLSRAVVFIVKSIL
;
A
#
# COMPACT_ATOMS: atom_id res chain seq x y z
N MET A 1 31.55 29.78 -19.14
CA MET A 1 30.51 29.47 -18.12
C MET A 1 29.99 28.02 -18.19
N TYR A 2 29.80 27.41 -19.38
CA TYR A 2 29.31 26.02 -19.52
C TYR A 2 30.25 24.91 -19.01
N ILE A 3 31.57 25.07 -19.11
CA ILE A 3 32.56 24.04 -18.70
C ILE A 3 32.54 23.79 -17.17
N ILE A 4 32.34 24.85 -16.38
CA ILE A 4 32.30 24.77 -14.90
C ILE A 4 31.02 24.03 -14.44
N GLN A 5 29.90 24.21 -15.15
CA GLN A 5 28.66 23.50 -14.86
C GLN A 5 28.76 22.00 -15.17
N TYR A 6 29.44 21.63 -16.26
CA TYR A 6 29.66 20.23 -16.65
C TYR A 6 30.57 19.49 -15.66
N MET A 7 31.61 20.17 -15.16
CA MET A 7 32.52 19.62 -14.16
C MET A 7 31.82 19.36 -12.81
N LYS A 8 30.91 20.24 -12.38
CA LYS A 8 30.05 20.03 -11.20
C LYS A 8 29.07 18.85 -11.38
N LEU A 9 28.54 18.66 -12.60
CA LEU A 9 27.62 17.56 -12.89
C LEU A 9 28.34 16.19 -12.81
N ASN A 10 29.56 16.08 -13.34
CA ASN A 10 30.36 14.85 -13.22
C ASN A 10 30.91 14.61 -11.81
N LEU A 11 31.25 15.66 -11.07
CA LEU A 11 31.65 15.54 -9.66
C LEU A 11 30.50 15.01 -8.78
N LYS A 12 29.26 15.48 -9.01
CA LYS A 12 28.08 14.99 -8.28
C LYS A 12 27.76 13.52 -8.60
N LYS A 13 27.95 13.09 -9.86
CA LYS A 13 27.78 11.69 -10.27
C LYS A 13 28.81 10.76 -9.63
N ILE A 14 30.08 11.19 -9.52
CA ILE A 14 31.14 10.44 -8.83
C ILE A 14 30.83 10.33 -7.34
N GLY A 15 30.33 11.40 -6.70
CA GLY A 15 29.87 11.35 -5.31
C GLY A 15 28.74 10.34 -5.06
N ILE A 16 27.76 10.28 -5.96
CA ILE A 16 26.63 9.34 -5.87
C ILE A 16 27.09 7.89 -6.11
N ALA A 17 28.03 7.67 -7.04
CA ALA A 17 28.61 6.35 -7.31
C ALA A 17 29.47 5.84 -6.14
N SER A 18 30.21 6.71 -5.45
CA SER A 18 30.93 6.34 -4.23
C SER A 18 29.98 6.00 -3.07
N LEU A 19 28.83 6.68 -2.94
CA LEU A 19 27.83 6.32 -1.93
C LEU A 19 27.22 4.93 -2.19
N MET A 20 27.04 4.54 -3.45
CA MET A 20 26.53 3.21 -3.82
C MET A 20 27.54 2.10 -3.52
N ALA A 21 28.85 2.34 -3.66
CA ALA A 21 29.88 1.33 -3.36
C ALA A 21 30.13 1.12 -1.85
N ILE A 22 29.83 2.12 -1.01
CA ILE A 22 29.95 2.02 0.46
C ILE A 22 28.64 1.47 1.07
N SER A 23 27.58 1.30 0.28
CA SER A 23 26.28 0.82 0.78
C SER A 23 26.32 -0.55 1.48
N PRO A 24 27.17 -1.54 1.12
CA PRO A 24 27.26 -2.78 1.90
C PRO A 24 27.91 -2.55 3.27
N SER A 25 28.94 -1.69 3.34
CA SER A 25 29.63 -1.37 4.60
C SER A 25 28.84 -0.42 5.51
N LEU A 26 27.97 0.44 4.97
CA LEU A 26 27.03 1.23 5.78
C LEU A 26 25.89 0.35 6.34
N SER A 27 25.42 -0.63 5.56
CA SER A 27 24.46 -1.63 6.05
C SER A 27 25.01 -2.46 7.22
N LEU A 28 26.33 -2.66 7.29
CA LEU A 28 27.01 -3.39 8.36
C LEU A 28 27.45 -2.47 9.53
N ALA A 29 27.72 -1.19 9.27
CA ALA A 29 28.00 -0.18 10.31
C ALA A 29 26.72 0.35 10.98
N GLN A 30 25.55 0.16 10.36
CA GLN A 30 24.25 0.32 10.99
C GLN A 30 23.87 -0.92 11.83
N SER A 31 24.83 -1.58 12.48
CA SER A 31 24.59 -2.14 13.80
C SER A 31 24.59 -1.02 14.85
N GLY A 32 23.86 0.05 14.55
CA GLY A 32 23.43 0.99 15.58
C GLY A 32 22.67 0.16 16.60
N ILE A 33 23.14 0.20 17.84
CA ILE A 33 22.51 -0.31 19.05
C ILE A 33 21.06 -0.70 18.77
N GLN A 34 20.81 -1.99 18.52
CA GLN A 34 19.47 -2.52 18.72
C GLN A 34 19.27 -2.39 20.22
N THR A 35 18.62 -1.30 20.64
CA THR A 35 17.95 -1.31 21.94
C THR A 35 17.10 -2.58 21.95
N PRO A 36 17.14 -3.40 23.02
CA PRO A 36 16.36 -4.62 23.11
C PRO A 36 14.96 -4.39 22.55
N PRO A 37 14.40 -5.30 21.73
CA PRO A 37 13.08 -5.11 21.15
C PRO A 37 12.16 -4.64 22.26
N GLU A 38 11.78 -3.38 22.17
CA GLU A 38 10.90 -2.73 23.12
C GLU A 38 9.68 -3.66 23.23
N PRO A 39 9.25 -4.09 24.44
CA PRO A 39 8.19 -5.07 24.57
C PRO A 39 7.06 -4.72 23.61
N ALA A 40 6.71 -5.67 22.74
CA ALA A 40 5.94 -5.44 21.51
C ALA A 40 4.55 -4.81 21.75
N VAL A 41 4.13 -4.72 23.02
CA VAL A 41 2.97 -3.99 23.49
C VAL A 41 3.34 -3.33 24.82
N LYS A 42 3.50 -2.00 24.84
CA LYS A 42 3.60 -1.23 26.07
C LYS A 42 2.29 -0.55 26.43
N ASN A 43 1.50 -0.18 25.44
CA ASN A 43 0.23 0.54 25.60
C ASN A 43 -0.81 0.11 24.56
N VAL A 44 -2.08 0.48 24.77
CA VAL A 44 -3.19 0.24 23.84
C VAL A 44 -2.89 0.79 22.44
N GLN A 45 -2.10 1.87 22.36
CA GLN A 45 -1.67 2.47 21.10
C GLN A 45 -0.81 1.55 20.22
N ASP A 46 -0.03 0.63 20.81
CA ASP A 46 0.79 -0.31 20.03
C ASP A 46 -0.08 -1.38 19.36
N VAL A 47 -1.09 -1.87 20.08
CA VAL A 47 -2.11 -2.78 19.54
C VAL A 47 -2.86 -2.11 18.38
N ILE A 48 -3.22 -0.84 18.54
CA ILE A 48 -3.87 -0.04 17.50
C ILE A 48 -2.98 0.09 16.26
N ARG A 49 -1.66 0.35 16.40
CA ARG A 49 -0.74 0.41 15.24
C ARG A 49 -0.60 -0.92 14.50
N ILE A 50 -0.56 -2.03 15.22
CA ILE A 50 -0.49 -3.37 14.59
C ILE A 50 -1.77 -3.63 13.80
N ILE A 51 -2.93 -3.34 14.39
CA ILE A 51 -4.24 -3.47 13.73
C ILE A 51 -4.32 -2.57 12.49
N GLU A 52 -3.87 -1.31 12.56
CA GLU A 52 -3.85 -0.41 11.41
C GLU A 52 -2.95 -0.90 10.28
N THR A 53 -1.78 -1.43 10.64
CA THR A 53 -0.84 -1.97 9.66
C THR A 53 -1.48 -3.14 8.92
N LEU A 54 -2.11 -4.06 9.66
CA LEU A 54 -2.84 -5.20 9.07
C LEU A 54 -4.02 -4.73 8.20
N ILE A 55 -4.83 -3.79 8.67
CA ILE A 55 -5.95 -3.23 7.92
C ILE A 55 -5.44 -2.60 6.62
N ASN A 56 -4.36 -1.83 6.64
CA ASN A 56 -3.81 -1.18 5.45
C ASN A 56 -3.31 -2.19 4.41
N TYR A 57 -2.65 -3.27 4.84
CA TYR A 57 -2.24 -4.35 3.93
C TYR A 57 -3.46 -5.05 3.32
N LEU A 58 -4.47 -5.38 4.13
CA LEU A 58 -5.71 -5.99 3.65
C LEU A 58 -6.45 -5.05 2.68
N PHE A 59 -6.52 -3.75 2.99
CA PHE A 59 -7.19 -2.76 2.16
C PHE A 59 -6.51 -2.62 0.80
N THR A 60 -5.17 -2.61 0.78
CA THR A 60 -4.40 -2.54 -0.47
C THR A 60 -4.63 -3.78 -1.32
N GLY A 61 -4.60 -4.97 -0.71
CA GLY A 61 -4.92 -6.22 -1.41
C GLY A 61 -6.36 -6.27 -1.92
N LEU A 62 -7.32 -5.79 -1.12
CA LEU A 62 -8.73 -5.75 -1.46
C LEU A 62 -9.00 -4.81 -2.64
N ILE A 63 -8.41 -3.61 -2.65
CA ILE A 63 -8.55 -2.65 -3.76
C ILE A 63 -8.00 -3.24 -5.06
N LEU A 64 -6.83 -3.90 -4.99
CA LEU A 64 -6.23 -4.55 -6.15
C LEU A 64 -7.15 -5.65 -6.69
N LEU A 65 -7.66 -6.53 -5.81
CA LEU A 65 -8.58 -7.59 -6.18
C LEU A 65 -9.90 -7.05 -6.73
N ALA A 66 -10.46 -6.02 -6.10
CA ALA A 66 -11.69 -5.36 -6.51
C ALA A 66 -11.54 -4.73 -7.90
N THR A 67 -10.36 -4.16 -8.21
CA THR A 67 -10.07 -3.60 -9.53
C THR A 67 -10.11 -4.69 -10.61
N VAL A 68 -9.46 -5.83 -10.37
CA VAL A 68 -9.47 -6.97 -11.31
C VAL A 68 -10.87 -7.52 -11.52
N MET A 69 -11.63 -7.72 -10.43
CA MET A 69 -13.01 -8.20 -10.50
C MET A 69 -13.93 -7.22 -11.21
N THR A 70 -13.72 -5.92 -11.02
CA THR A 70 -14.49 -4.87 -11.71
C THR A 70 -14.22 -4.88 -13.22
N LEU A 71 -12.96 -5.05 -13.63
CA LEU A 71 -12.61 -5.20 -15.04
C LEU A 71 -13.22 -6.46 -15.66
N TYR A 72 -13.21 -7.58 -14.92
CA TYR A 72 -13.86 -8.81 -15.35
C TYR A 72 -15.38 -8.63 -15.51
N ALA A 73 -16.03 -7.97 -14.55
CA ALA A 73 -17.46 -7.67 -14.63
C ALA A 73 -17.79 -6.76 -15.83
N ALA A 74 -16.95 -5.74 -16.08
CA ALA A 74 -17.12 -4.85 -17.22
C ALA A 74 -16.97 -5.60 -18.55
N TYR A 75 -15.96 -6.46 -18.67
CA TYR A 75 -15.79 -7.32 -19.84
C TYR A 75 -17.00 -8.22 -20.05
N LEU A 76 -17.44 -8.94 -19.01
CA LEU A 76 -18.60 -9.83 -19.06
C LEU A 76 -19.88 -9.10 -19.46
N TYR A 77 -20.07 -7.87 -18.98
CA TYR A 77 -21.21 -7.03 -19.32
C TYR A 77 -21.18 -6.59 -20.79
N LEU A 78 -20.02 -6.14 -21.27
CA LEU A 78 -19.85 -5.66 -22.65
C LEU A 78 -19.96 -6.80 -23.67
N THR A 79 -19.45 -7.98 -23.36
CA THR A 79 -19.52 -9.16 -24.24
C THR A 79 -20.81 -9.97 -24.08
N ALA A 80 -21.74 -9.55 -23.20
CA ALA A 80 -22.95 -10.31 -22.93
C ALA A 80 -23.89 -10.43 -24.15
N GLY A 81 -23.80 -9.49 -25.12
CA GLY A 81 -24.57 -9.56 -26.37
C GLY A 81 -26.09 -9.63 -26.20
N GLY A 82 -26.63 -9.22 -25.04
CA GLY A 82 -28.05 -9.34 -24.72
C GLY A 82 -28.47 -10.60 -23.97
N SER A 83 -27.54 -11.52 -23.66
CA SER A 83 -27.80 -12.66 -22.76
C SER A 83 -28.14 -12.16 -21.34
N GLU A 84 -29.37 -12.38 -20.89
CA GLU A 84 -29.81 -12.02 -19.54
C GLU A 84 -28.96 -12.70 -18.46
N GLU A 85 -28.47 -13.92 -18.70
CA GLU A 85 -27.62 -14.64 -17.75
C GLU A 85 -26.30 -13.89 -17.51
N ASN A 86 -25.64 -13.46 -18.58
CA ASN A 86 -24.36 -12.75 -18.49
C ASN A 86 -24.54 -11.34 -17.90
N ILE A 87 -25.66 -10.68 -18.20
CA ILE A 87 -26.04 -9.39 -17.61
C ILE A 87 -26.26 -9.52 -16.10
N ASN A 88 -26.99 -10.55 -15.66
CA ASN A 88 -27.27 -10.79 -14.23
C ASN A 88 -26.00 -11.19 -13.46
N LYS A 89 -25.10 -11.97 -14.09
CA LYS A 89 -23.79 -12.26 -13.51
C LYS A 89 -22.96 -10.99 -13.33
N ALA A 90 -22.84 -10.16 -14.36
CA ALA A 90 -22.10 -8.91 -14.27
C ALA A 90 -22.67 -7.96 -13.20
N LYS A 91 -24.00 -7.82 -13.11
CA LYS A 91 -24.65 -7.04 -12.05
C LYS A 91 -24.30 -7.55 -10.65
N SER A 92 -24.37 -8.87 -10.44
CA SER A 92 -24.02 -9.49 -9.16
C SER A 92 -22.58 -9.19 -8.77
N VAL A 93 -21.63 -9.30 -9.71
CA VAL A 93 -20.21 -9.02 -9.45
C VAL A 93 -20.01 -7.55 -9.07
N ILE A 94 -20.69 -6.60 -9.75
CA ILE A 94 -20.61 -5.17 -9.39
C ILE A 94 -21.20 -4.91 -8.01
N ILE A 95 -22.32 -5.54 -7.64
CA ILE A 95 -22.90 -5.41 -6.30
C ILE A 95 -21.93 -5.93 -5.24
N PHE A 96 -21.32 -7.09 -5.43
CA PHE A 96 -20.34 -7.62 -4.49
C PHE A 96 -19.08 -6.74 -4.39
N ALA A 97 -18.61 -6.17 -5.51
CA ALA A 97 -17.53 -5.21 -5.50
C ALA A 97 -17.89 -3.93 -4.70
N ALA A 98 -19.09 -3.40 -4.90
CA ALA A 98 -19.59 -2.23 -4.17
C ALA A 98 -19.71 -2.51 -2.66
N VAL A 99 -20.23 -3.68 -2.27
CA VAL A 99 -20.32 -4.11 -0.87
C VAL A 99 -18.92 -4.24 -0.26
N GLY A 100 -17.96 -4.81 -0.99
CA GLY A 100 -16.57 -4.91 -0.52
C GLY A 100 -15.95 -3.54 -0.22
N VAL A 101 -16.15 -2.56 -1.10
CA VAL A 101 -15.71 -1.17 -0.89
C VAL A 101 -16.42 -0.55 0.31
N ALA A 102 -17.73 -0.74 0.45
CA ALA A 102 -18.51 -0.21 1.57
C ALA A 102 -18.00 -0.74 2.92
N VAL A 103 -17.77 -2.06 3.03
CA VAL A 103 -17.21 -2.68 4.23
C VAL A 103 -15.82 -2.13 4.55
N ALA A 104 -14.99 -1.92 3.53
CA ALA A 104 -13.66 -1.36 3.70
C ALA A 104 -13.73 0.07 4.29
N LEU A 105 -14.64 0.91 3.78
CA LEU A 105 -14.88 2.25 4.31
C LEU A 105 -15.37 2.22 5.77
N LEU A 106 -16.29 1.31 6.10
CA LEU A 106 -16.78 1.12 7.47
C LEU A 106 -15.67 0.70 8.43
N SER A 107 -14.74 -0.16 8.00
CA SER A 107 -13.59 -0.57 8.81
C SER A 107 -12.75 0.62 9.27
N ARG A 108 -12.48 1.60 8.38
CA ARG A 108 -11.77 2.83 8.74
C ARG A 108 -12.57 3.72 9.69
N ALA A 109 -13.89 3.79 9.52
CA ALA A 109 -14.75 4.58 10.41
C ALA A 109 -14.68 4.09 11.86
N VAL A 110 -14.67 2.77 12.08
CA VAL A 110 -14.54 2.18 13.43
C VAL A 110 -13.19 2.54 14.06
N VAL A 111 -12.08 2.42 13.32
CA VAL A 111 -10.74 2.79 13.82
C VAL A 111 -10.70 4.28 14.19
N PHE A 112 -11.33 5.15 13.40
CA PHE A 112 -11.40 6.58 13.68
C PHE A 112 -12.15 6.90 14.99
N ILE A 113 -13.29 6.24 15.22
CA ILE A 113 -14.06 6.41 16.46
C ILE A 113 -13.24 5.98 17.68
N VAL A 114 -12.58 4.81 17.60
CA VAL A 114 -11.75 4.30 18.69
C VAL A 114 -10.62 5.28 19.03
N LYS A 115 -9.96 5.85 18.01
CA LYS A 115 -8.92 6.88 18.20
C LYS A 115 -9.44 8.18 18.79
N SER A 116 -10.70 8.51 18.59
CA SER A 116 -11.29 9.78 19.06
C SER A 116 -11.68 9.72 20.54
N ILE A 117 -11.83 8.53 21.10
CA ILE A 117 -12.22 8.31 22.51
C ILE A 117 -10.98 8.12 23.42
N LEU A 118 -9.88 7.59 22.86
CA LEU A 118 -8.58 7.47 23.52
C LEU A 118 -7.81 8.80 23.54
#